data_AF-A0A7W7PFB3-F1
#
_entry.id   AF-A0A7W7PFB3-F1
#
_cell.length_a   1.000
_cell.length_b   1.000
_cell.length_c   1.000
_cell.angle_alpha   90.00
_cell.angle_beta   90.00
_cell.angle_gamma   90.00
#
_symmetry.space_group_name_H-M   'P 1'
#
loop_
_entity.id
_entity.type
_entity.pdbx_description
1 polymer ?
#
loop_
_entity_poly.entity_id
_entity_poly.type
_entity_poly.pdbx_seq_one_letter_code
_entity_poly.pdbx_strand_id
1 'polypeptide(L)'
;MPIVVVEQENTVAALAARLVKAGTSKAAQERAAQAIREANPGLDLDHLRPGMVVVVPPLVEACDEVPDVVEGALAAFFEQISRELDALIQTARSALEADKAERQATAEVLAAEKVQAAAQNDPMLRNNLEQVRQTLADDGQIAVEITESLITGTEQWFTDLDDLSTLW
;
A
#
# COMPACT_ATOMS: atom_id res chain seq x y z
N MET A 1 12.91 41.69 -9.83
CA MET A 1 14.09 40.86 -10.12
C MET A 1 15.08 41.07 -9.00
N PRO A 2 15.31 40.09 -8.11
CA PRO A 2 16.28 40.24 -7.05
C PRO A 2 17.70 40.19 -7.62
N ILE A 3 18.51 41.18 -7.22
CA ILE A 3 19.94 41.25 -7.54
C ILE A 3 20.67 40.89 -6.25
N VAL A 4 21.53 39.87 -6.30
CA VAL A 4 22.29 39.41 -5.13
C VAL A 4 23.77 39.72 -5.33
N VAL A 5 24.41 40.24 -4.30
CA VAL A 5 25.87 40.40 -4.24
C VAL A 5 26.44 39.12 -3.64
N VAL A 6 27.34 38.46 -4.38
CA VAL A 6 28.05 37.27 -3.90
C VAL A 6 28.95 37.67 -2.73
N GLU A 7 28.85 36.99 -1.59
CA GLU A 7 29.59 37.38 -0.38
C GLU A 7 30.78 36.46 -0.12
N GLN A 8 30.55 35.14 0.00
CA GLN A 8 31.60 34.16 0.32
C GLN A 8 31.56 32.92 -0.58
N GLU A 9 30.58 32.83 -1.47
CA GLU A 9 30.38 31.68 -2.35
C GLU A 9 31.31 31.76 -3.56
N ASN A 10 32.11 30.72 -3.79
CA ASN A 10 33.03 30.67 -4.92
C ASN A 10 32.42 29.98 -6.17
N THR A 11 31.21 29.41 -6.06
CA THR A 11 30.56 28.64 -7.15
C THR A 11 29.03 28.86 -7.17
N VAL A 12 28.40 28.73 -8.35
CA VAL A 12 26.92 28.76 -8.46
C VAL A 12 26.26 27.67 -7.65
N ALA A 13 26.88 26.49 -7.51
CA ALA A 13 26.31 25.40 -6.72
C ALA A 13 26.16 25.80 -5.25
N ALA A 14 27.17 26.47 -4.68
CA ALA A 14 27.11 26.98 -3.31
C ALA A 14 26.11 28.14 -3.17
N LEU A 15 26.03 29.02 -4.18
CA LEU A 15 25.06 30.11 -4.22
C LEU A 15 23.62 29.58 -4.32
N ALA A 16 23.37 28.60 -5.19
CA ALA A 16 22.08 27.94 -5.35
C ALA A 16 21.67 27.18 -4.09
N ALA A 17 22.60 26.47 -3.43
CA ALA A 17 22.34 25.77 -2.17
C ALA A 17 22.06 26.72 -0.99
N ARG A 18 22.55 27.97 -1.03
CA ARG A 18 22.22 29.02 -0.06
C ARG A 18 20.87 29.67 -0.37
N LEU A 19 20.58 29.89 -1.65
CA LEU A 19 19.34 30.54 -2.10
C LEU A 19 18.13 29.61 -1.99
N VAL A 20 18.34 28.31 -2.10
CA VAL A 20 17.33 27.29 -1.88
C VAL A 20 17.46 26.80 -0.43
N LYS A 21 16.36 26.88 0.35
CA LYS A 21 16.31 26.60 1.79
C LYS A 21 16.95 25.24 2.14
N ALA A 22 17.66 25.17 3.28
CA ALA A 22 18.30 23.93 3.75
C ALA A 22 17.26 22.81 3.93
N GLY A 23 17.26 21.82 3.03
CA GLY A 23 16.32 20.69 3.03
C GLY A 23 15.77 20.30 1.65
N THR A 24 15.97 21.12 0.61
CA THR A 24 15.48 20.80 -0.74
C THR A 24 16.29 19.72 -1.46
N SER A 25 15.61 18.88 -2.25
CA SER A 25 16.23 17.81 -3.04
C SER A 25 17.34 18.31 -3.98
N LYS A 26 18.33 17.45 -4.24
CA LYS A 26 19.47 17.73 -5.15
C LYS A 26 19.01 18.22 -6.53
N ALA A 27 17.88 17.72 -7.03
CA ALA A 27 17.28 18.14 -8.29
C ALA A 27 16.80 19.60 -8.28
N ALA A 28 16.29 20.10 -7.14
CA ALA A 28 15.89 21.50 -7.01
C ALA A 28 17.10 22.44 -7.03
N GLN A 29 18.22 22.03 -6.40
CA GLN A 29 19.47 22.78 -6.42
C GLN A 29 20.09 22.85 -7.83
N GLU A 30 19.99 21.77 -8.61
CA GLU A 30 20.48 21.75 -10.00
C GLU A 30 19.64 22.64 -10.93
N ARG A 31 18.31 22.65 -10.78
CA ARG A 31 17.43 23.57 -11.55
C ARG A 31 17.67 25.03 -11.18
N ALA A 32 17.87 25.31 -9.89
CA ALA A 32 18.24 26.63 -9.39
C ALA A 32 19.55 27.11 -10.04
N ALA A 33 20.58 26.26 -10.04
CA ALA A 33 21.86 26.59 -10.65
C ALA A 33 21.72 26.83 -12.16
N GLN A 34 20.92 26.03 -12.87
CA GLN A 34 20.68 26.21 -14.30
C GLN A 34 19.94 27.51 -14.61
N ALA A 35 18.91 27.85 -13.83
CA ALA A 35 18.17 29.11 -13.99
C ALA A 35 19.07 30.34 -13.74
N ILE A 36 19.99 30.26 -12.78
CA ILE A 36 20.99 31.31 -12.54
C ILE A 36 21.95 31.43 -13.73
N ARG A 37 22.36 30.32 -14.36
CA ARG A 37 23.22 30.36 -15.57
C ARG A 37 22.53 31.02 -16.75
N GLU A 38 21.27 30.69 -16.98
CA GLU A 38 20.46 31.24 -18.07
C GLU A 38 20.19 32.74 -17.89
N ALA A 39 20.02 33.19 -16.65
CA ALA A 39 19.79 34.60 -16.33
C ALA A 39 21.06 35.48 -16.43
N ASN A 40 22.26 34.88 -16.44
CA ASN A 40 23.53 35.61 -16.46
C ASN A 40 24.46 35.14 -17.62
N PRO A 41 24.04 35.30 -18.89
CA PRO A 41 24.88 34.91 -20.02
C PRO A 41 26.14 35.78 -20.09
N GLY A 42 27.32 35.13 -20.04
CA GLY A 42 28.63 35.78 -20.16
C GLY A 42 29.35 36.06 -18.84
N LEU A 43 28.77 35.69 -17.69
CA LEU A 43 29.46 35.71 -16.40
C LEU A 43 30.18 34.36 -16.18
N ASP A 44 31.41 34.38 -15.68
CA ASP A 44 32.07 33.15 -15.21
C ASP A 44 31.46 32.77 -13.85
N LEU A 45 30.48 31.88 -13.94
CA LEU A 45 29.64 31.42 -12.87
C LEU A 45 30.28 30.25 -12.09
N ASP A 46 31.26 29.58 -12.68
CA ASP A 46 32.01 28.51 -12.04
C ASP A 46 33.12 29.06 -11.11
N HIS A 47 33.49 30.33 -11.27
CA HIS A 47 34.45 31.05 -10.43
C HIS A 47 33.89 32.38 -9.93
N LEU A 48 32.91 32.32 -9.03
CA LEU A 48 32.35 33.52 -8.43
C LEU A 48 33.36 34.18 -7.48
N ARG A 49 33.44 35.52 -7.52
CA ARG A 49 34.24 36.32 -6.60
C ARG A 49 33.35 37.11 -5.64
N PRO A 50 33.75 37.25 -4.38
CA PRO A 50 33.12 38.19 -3.45
C PRO A 50 32.98 39.58 -4.07
N GLY A 51 31.77 40.16 -3.97
CA GLY A 51 31.42 41.46 -4.54
C GLY A 51 30.88 41.41 -5.98
N MET A 52 30.81 40.23 -6.61
CA MET A 52 30.15 40.08 -7.91
C MET A 52 28.63 40.21 -7.78
N VAL A 53 28.01 40.89 -8.75
CA VAL A 53 26.57 41.09 -8.83
C VAL A 53 25.99 40.03 -9.76
N VAL A 54 25.14 39.16 -9.23
CA VAL A 54 24.48 38.08 -9.98
C VAL A 54 22.98 38.33 -10.01
N VAL A 55 22.38 38.22 -11.19
CA VAL A 55 20.93 38.27 -11.36
C VAL A 55 20.38 36.92 -10.93
N VAL A 56 19.62 36.91 -9.84
CA VAL A 56 18.91 35.71 -9.42
C VAL A 56 17.50 35.85 -10.01
N PRO A 57 17.09 35.00 -10.97
CA PRO A 57 15.68 34.99 -11.38
C PRO A 57 14.84 34.69 -10.14
N PRO A 58 13.57 35.13 -10.04
CA PRO A 58 12.69 34.56 -9.05
C PRO A 58 12.68 33.05 -9.32
N LEU A 59 13.44 32.30 -8.52
CA LEU A 59 13.14 30.90 -8.35
C LEU A 59 11.72 30.96 -7.87
N VAL A 60 10.80 30.50 -8.73
CA VAL A 60 9.46 30.15 -8.27
C VAL A 60 9.77 29.35 -7.02
N GLU A 61 9.44 29.94 -5.86
CA GLU A 61 9.50 29.23 -4.59
C GLU A 61 8.96 27.87 -4.95
N ALA A 62 9.75 26.82 -4.67
CA ALA A 62 9.32 25.47 -4.93
C ALA A 62 7.82 25.41 -4.63
N CYS A 63 7.02 24.79 -5.48
CA CYS A 63 5.67 24.42 -5.04
C CYS A 63 5.86 23.55 -3.79
N ASP A 64 6.01 24.19 -2.64
CA ASP A 64 5.99 23.69 -1.26
C ASP A 64 4.54 23.55 -0.82
N GLU A 65 3.60 23.77 -1.73
CA GLU A 65 2.27 23.21 -1.69
C GLU A 65 2.12 22.34 -2.95
N VAL A 66 2.73 21.14 -2.95
CA VAL A 66 1.88 20.02 -3.39
C VAL A 66 0.76 20.06 -2.37
N PRO A 67 -0.49 20.32 -2.74
CA PRO A 67 -1.54 20.29 -1.76
C PRO A 67 -1.47 18.91 -1.11
N ASP A 68 -1.44 18.91 0.22
CA ASP A 68 -1.72 17.77 1.12
C ASP A 68 -2.96 16.95 0.67
N VAL A 69 -3.72 17.42 -0.32
CA VAL A 69 -4.69 16.65 -1.11
C VAL A 69 -4.12 15.33 -1.62
N VAL A 70 -2.85 15.23 -2.06
CA VAL A 70 -2.32 13.96 -2.57
C VAL A 70 -2.05 12.97 -1.44
N GLU A 71 -1.37 13.42 -0.37
CA GLU A 71 -1.12 12.60 0.83
C GLU A 71 -2.44 12.23 1.53
N GLY A 72 -3.34 13.19 1.71
CA GLY A 72 -4.68 12.96 2.26
C GLY A 72 -5.56 12.05 1.39
N ALA A 73 -5.49 12.14 0.06
CA ALA A 73 -6.21 11.24 -0.84
C ALA A 73 -5.62 9.82 -0.82
N LEU A 74 -4.29 9.69 -0.74
CA LEU A 74 -3.61 8.40 -0.58
C LEU A 74 -3.93 7.77 0.77
N ALA A 75 -3.88 8.54 1.86
CA ALA A 75 -4.25 8.07 3.20
C ALA A 75 -5.71 7.59 3.25
N ALA A 76 -6.65 8.37 2.67
CA ALA A 76 -8.05 7.96 2.58
C ALA A 76 -8.25 6.71 1.72
N PHE A 77 -7.49 6.57 0.63
CA PHE A 77 -7.50 5.38 -0.23
C PHE A 77 -6.97 4.14 0.51
N PHE A 78 -5.86 4.27 1.25
CA PHE A 78 -5.32 3.20 2.07
C PHE A 78 -6.30 2.79 3.18
N GLU A 79 -6.91 3.75 3.89
CA GLU A 79 -7.95 3.46 4.89
C GLU A 79 -9.13 2.71 4.27
N GLN A 80 -9.54 3.09 3.06
CA GLN A 80 -10.62 2.41 2.34
C GLN A 80 -10.23 0.98 1.96
N ILE A 81 -9.04 0.74 1.42
CA ILE A 81 -8.58 -0.62 1.11
C ILE A 81 -8.52 -1.46 2.39
N SER A 82 -7.90 -0.96 3.45
CA SER A 82 -7.81 -1.67 4.73
C SER A 82 -9.18 -2.08 5.26
N ARG A 83 -10.17 -1.18 5.19
CA ARG A 83 -11.55 -1.49 5.61
C ARG A 83 -12.20 -2.59 4.76
N GLU A 84 -12.01 -2.55 3.44
CA GLU A 84 -12.56 -3.58 2.54
C GLU A 84 -11.88 -4.94 2.75
N LEU A 85 -10.57 -4.97 2.99
CA LEU A 85 -9.83 -6.19 3.31
C LEU A 85 -10.28 -6.78 4.67
N ASP A 86 -10.48 -5.94 5.68
CA ASP A 86 -11.05 -6.37 6.96
C ASP A 86 -12.46 -6.94 6.79
N ALA A 87 -13.30 -6.28 5.99
CA ALA A 87 -14.63 -6.76 5.68
C ALA A 87 -14.59 -8.12 4.96
N LEU A 88 -13.64 -8.32 4.05
CA LEU A 88 -13.42 -9.59 3.37
C LEU A 88 -13.02 -10.70 4.35
N ILE A 89 -12.07 -10.45 5.26
CA ILE A 89 -11.65 -11.40 6.29
C ILE A 89 -12.81 -11.77 7.21
N GLN A 90 -13.58 -10.78 7.67
CA GLN A 90 -14.74 -11.01 8.53
C GLN A 90 -15.80 -11.84 7.80
N THR A 91 -16.06 -11.53 6.53
CA THR A 91 -17.01 -12.28 5.71
C THR A 91 -16.55 -13.72 5.54
N ALA A 92 -15.28 -13.96 5.20
CA ALA A 92 -14.72 -15.30 5.02
C ALA A 92 -14.81 -16.14 6.31
N ARG A 93 -14.47 -15.55 7.47
CA ARG A 93 -14.61 -16.21 8.78
C ARG A 93 -16.07 -16.56 9.09
N SER A 94 -16.98 -15.62 8.87
CA SER A 94 -18.41 -15.85 9.13
C SER A 94 -19.01 -16.93 8.23
N ALA A 95 -18.60 -16.97 6.96
CA ALA A 95 -19.01 -17.99 6.01
C ALA A 95 -18.49 -19.38 6.43
N LEU A 96 -17.23 -19.47 6.86
CA LEU A 96 -16.65 -20.72 7.34
C LEU A 96 -17.37 -21.26 8.59
N GLU A 97 -17.73 -20.39 9.53
CA GLU A 97 -18.49 -20.80 10.72
C GLU A 97 -19.93 -21.23 10.39
N ALA A 98 -20.59 -20.54 9.45
CA ALA A 98 -21.91 -20.94 8.97
C ALA A 98 -21.87 -22.31 8.27
N ASP A 99 -20.87 -22.53 7.41
CA ASP A 99 -20.65 -23.81 6.73
C ASP A 99 -20.35 -24.95 7.72
N LYS A 100 -19.50 -24.71 8.74
CA LYS A 100 -19.28 -25.68 9.83
C LYS A 100 -20.58 -26.04 10.54
N ALA A 101 -21.41 -25.05 10.86
CA ALA A 101 -22.69 -25.27 11.53
C ALA A 101 -23.67 -26.08 10.67
N GLU A 102 -23.74 -25.80 9.36
CA GLU A 102 -24.58 -26.54 8.42
C GLU A 102 -24.11 -28.00 8.27
N ARG A 103 -22.79 -28.22 8.17
CA ARG A 103 -22.20 -29.57 8.12
C ARG A 103 -22.44 -30.35 9.40
N GLN A 104 -22.35 -29.70 10.56
CA GLN A 104 -22.66 -30.33 11.85
C GLN A 104 -24.14 -30.73 11.93
N ALA A 105 -25.06 -29.83 11.55
CA ALA A 105 -26.48 -30.15 11.49
C ALA A 105 -26.78 -31.31 10.53
N THR A 106 -26.11 -31.33 9.37
CA THR A 106 -26.20 -32.44 8.41
C THR A 106 -25.67 -33.75 9.01
N ALA A 107 -24.54 -33.71 9.71
CA ALA A 107 -23.97 -34.88 10.38
C ALA A 107 -24.92 -35.44 11.46
N GLU A 108 -25.61 -34.58 12.21
CA GLU A 108 -26.63 -34.97 13.19
C GLU A 108 -27.82 -35.66 12.52
N VAL A 109 -28.30 -35.15 11.38
CA VAL A 109 -29.37 -35.78 10.58
C VAL A 109 -28.91 -37.15 10.08
N LEU A 110 -27.68 -37.27 9.58
CA LEU A 110 -27.12 -38.55 9.13
C LEU A 110 -26.91 -39.54 10.28
N ALA A 111 -26.67 -39.04 11.50
CA ALA A 111 -26.53 -39.85 12.71
C ALA A 111 -27.88 -40.24 13.35
N ALA A 112 -29.00 -39.69 12.88
CA ALA A 112 -30.32 -39.99 13.41
C ALA A 112 -30.62 -41.50 13.34
N GLU A 113 -31.21 -42.03 14.41
CA GLU A 113 -31.45 -43.47 14.59
C GLU A 113 -32.21 -44.10 13.41
N LYS A 114 -33.20 -43.40 12.85
CA LYS A 114 -33.97 -43.87 11.69
C LYS A 114 -33.10 -44.03 10.44
N VAL A 115 -32.15 -43.13 10.22
CA VAL A 115 -31.22 -43.17 9.08
C VAL A 115 -30.22 -44.30 9.27
N GLN A 116 -29.71 -44.48 10.49
CA GLN A 116 -28.81 -45.58 10.82
C GLN A 116 -29.49 -46.95 10.72
N ALA A 117 -30.74 -47.08 11.19
CA ALA A 117 -31.51 -48.31 11.08
C ALA A 117 -31.84 -48.65 9.61
N ALA A 118 -32.14 -47.65 8.77
CA ALA A 118 -32.33 -47.87 7.34
C ALA A 118 -31.04 -48.36 6.67
N ALA A 119 -29.90 -47.76 7.02
CA ALA A 119 -28.60 -48.18 6.53
C ALA A 119 -28.25 -49.62 6.93
N GLN A 120 -28.52 -50.02 8.17
CA GLN A 120 -28.23 -51.39 8.63
C GLN A 120 -28.91 -52.48 7.77
N ASN A 121 -30.07 -52.16 7.20
CA ASN A 121 -30.86 -53.07 6.36
C ASN A 121 -30.49 -53.03 4.87
N ASP A 122 -29.69 -52.05 4.42
CA ASP A 122 -29.32 -51.86 3.02
C ASP A 122 -27.82 -51.53 2.86
N PRO A 123 -27.02 -52.42 2.27
CA PRO A 123 -25.58 -52.22 2.08
C PRO A 123 -25.25 -51.07 1.11
N MET A 124 -26.12 -50.76 0.13
CA MET A 124 -25.93 -49.63 -0.77
C MET A 124 -26.13 -48.31 -0.02
N LEU A 125 -27.15 -48.22 0.83
CA LEU A 125 -27.38 -47.05 1.68
C LEU A 125 -26.23 -46.81 2.66
N ARG A 126 -25.63 -47.87 3.24
CA ARG A 126 -24.43 -47.74 4.09
C ARG A 126 -23.26 -47.09 3.34
N ASN A 127 -22.93 -47.61 2.16
CA ASN A 127 -21.86 -47.06 1.34
C ASN A 127 -22.14 -45.61 0.96
N ASN A 128 -23.36 -45.27 0.56
CA ASN A 128 -23.73 -43.90 0.22
C ASN A 128 -23.60 -42.95 1.43
N LEU A 129 -24.02 -43.38 2.63
CA LEU A 129 -23.88 -42.58 3.85
C LEU A 129 -22.42 -42.37 4.26
N GLU A 130 -21.59 -43.41 4.10
CA GLU A 130 -20.16 -43.32 4.38
C GLU A 130 -19.47 -42.39 3.38
N GLN A 131 -19.80 -42.49 2.10
CA GLN A 131 -19.31 -41.58 1.07
C GLN A 131 -19.73 -40.13 1.33
N VAL A 132 -21.00 -39.89 1.67
CA VAL A 132 -21.50 -38.54 2.02
C VAL A 132 -20.75 -37.97 3.23
N ARG A 133 -20.51 -38.78 4.26
CA ARG A 133 -19.71 -38.36 5.43
C ARG A 133 -18.28 -38.01 5.04
N GLN A 134 -17.67 -38.80 4.18
CA GLN A 134 -16.32 -38.54 3.70
C GLN A 134 -16.28 -37.24 2.89
N THR A 135 -17.20 -37.04 1.94
CA THR A 135 -17.29 -35.80 1.15
C THR A 135 -17.50 -34.58 2.05
N LEU A 136 -18.38 -34.65 3.05
CA LEU A 136 -18.59 -33.57 4.03
C LEU A 136 -17.32 -33.23 4.83
N ALA A 137 -16.48 -34.23 5.13
CA ALA A 137 -15.21 -34.03 5.81
C ALA A 137 -14.17 -33.40 4.88
N ASP A 138 -14.04 -33.92 3.65
CA ASP A 138 -13.12 -33.45 2.63
C ASP A 138 -13.44 -32.00 2.22
N ASP A 139 -14.70 -31.71 1.89
CA ASP A 139 -15.18 -30.35 1.58
C ASP A 139 -14.91 -29.41 2.75
N GLY A 140 -15.05 -29.92 3.97
CA GLY A 140 -14.77 -29.19 5.17
C GLY A 140 -13.32 -28.78 5.35
N GLN A 141 -12.41 -29.68 5.03
CA GLN A 141 -10.98 -29.40 5.07
C GLN A 141 -10.59 -28.42 3.95
N ILE A 142 -11.13 -28.61 2.75
CA ILE A 142 -10.93 -27.70 1.61
C ILE A 142 -11.40 -26.28 1.97
N ALA A 143 -12.57 -26.13 2.59
CA ALA A 143 -13.10 -24.83 2.99
C ALA A 143 -12.18 -24.12 4.01
N VAL A 144 -11.60 -24.86 4.95
CA VAL A 144 -10.61 -24.34 5.91
C VAL A 144 -9.34 -23.90 5.17
N GLU A 145 -8.76 -24.75 4.33
CA GLU A 145 -7.53 -24.47 3.58
C GLU A 145 -7.68 -23.23 2.68
N ILE A 146 -8.81 -23.12 1.96
CA ILE A 146 -9.10 -21.95 1.12
C ILE A 146 -9.22 -20.69 1.97
N THR A 147 -9.92 -20.76 3.10
CA THR A 147 -10.13 -19.59 3.99
C THR A 147 -8.81 -19.15 4.62
N GLU A 148 -7.97 -20.09 5.07
CA GLU A 148 -6.65 -19.79 5.62
C GLU A 148 -5.73 -19.16 4.56
N SER A 149 -5.72 -19.71 3.35
CA SER A 149 -4.97 -19.15 2.21
C SER A 149 -5.42 -17.72 1.89
N LEU A 150 -6.72 -17.46 1.89
CA LEU A 150 -7.28 -16.13 1.66
C LEU A 150 -6.89 -15.15 2.78
N ILE A 151 -6.97 -15.56 4.05
CA ILE A 151 -6.57 -14.72 5.18
C ILE A 151 -5.08 -14.40 5.10
N THR A 152 -4.24 -15.41 4.90
CA THR A 152 -2.78 -15.24 4.79
C THR A 152 -2.42 -14.29 3.63
N GLY A 153 -3.07 -14.48 2.48
CA GLY A 153 -2.87 -13.59 1.32
C GLY A 153 -3.30 -12.15 1.60
N THR A 154 -4.38 -11.97 2.36
CA THR A 154 -4.87 -10.64 2.76
C THR A 154 -3.93 -9.97 3.76
N GLU A 155 -3.38 -10.72 4.73
CA GLU A 155 -2.38 -10.23 5.68
C GLU A 155 -1.06 -9.82 4.98
N GLN A 156 -0.66 -10.56 3.95
CA GLN A 156 0.47 -10.16 3.11
C GLN A 156 0.19 -8.83 2.40
N TRP A 157 -1.01 -8.65 1.84
CA TRP A 157 -1.40 -7.40 1.20
C TRP A 157 -1.42 -6.22 2.17
N PHE A 158 -1.82 -6.43 3.43
CA PHE A 158 -1.69 -5.40 4.46
C PHE A 158 -0.24 -5.00 4.69
N THR A 159 0.68 -5.97 4.72
CA THR A 159 2.12 -5.71 4.90
C THR A 159 2.68 -4.93 3.71
N ASP A 160 2.38 -5.37 2.49
CA ASP A 160 2.83 -4.70 1.26
C ASP A 160 2.27 -3.27 1.16
N LEU A 161 1.04 -3.05 1.65
CA LEU A 161 0.37 -1.75 1.63
C LEU A 161 0.95 -0.81 2.71
N ASP A 162 1.29 -1.32 3.88
CA ASP A 162 2.02 -0.58 4.93
C ASP A 162 3.40 -0.15 4.42
N ASP A 163 4.17 -1.09 3.85
CA ASP A 163 5.48 -0.81 3.24
C ASP A 163 5.38 0.28 2.18
N LEU A 164 4.38 0.19 1.28
CA LEU A 164 4.12 1.22 0.27
C LEU A 164 3.78 2.57 0.89
N SER A 165 3.03 2.61 1.99
CA SER A 165 2.67 3.87 2.66
C SER A 165 3.89 4.58 3.26
N THR A 166 4.93 3.84 3.64
CA THR A 166 6.16 4.41 4.23
C THR A 166 7.14 5.02 3.21
N LEU A 167 6.90 4.82 1.91
CA LEU A 167 7.77 5.30 0.83
C LEU A 167 7.51 6.75 0.41
N TRP A 168 6.49 7.40 0.97
CA TRP A 168 6.05 8.75 0.62
C TRP A 168 6.21 9.69 1.81
#